data_AF-A0A100JIA4-F1
#
_entry.id   AF-A0A100JIA4-F1
#
_cell.length_a   1.000
_cell.length_b   1.000
_cell.length_c   1.000
_cell.angle_alpha   90.00
_cell.angle_beta   90.00
_cell.angle_gamma   90.00
#
_symmetry.space_group_name_H-M   'P 1'
#
loop_
_entity.id
_entity.type
_entity.pdbx_description
1 polymer ?
#
loop_
_entity_poly.entity_id
_entity_poly.type
_entity_poly.pdbx_seq_one_letter_code
_entity_poly.pdbx_strand_id
1 'polypeptide(L)'
;MAGEICVGGAGVALGHLGQEELTARRFVPDPYTGGTMCRSGDLGRLRPDGRLEHLGRLDSQVKIRGFRIEPDEIRSVLLEDPDVRAAAVVVRRDDPDDDFFELGGNSLFAVRIAAVMRAQGLPSLRMRELYRRPTIRGTVNSLATSDG
;
A
#
# COMPACT_ATOMS: atom_id res chain seq x y z
N MET A 1 -7.83 19.83 11.87
CA MET A 1 -7.48 19.50 10.47
C MET A 1 -6.36 18.48 10.47
N ALA A 2 -6.27 17.64 9.43
CA ALA A 2 -5.15 16.70 9.26
C ALA A 2 -4.02 17.36 8.45
N GLY A 3 -2.78 16.94 8.70
CA GLY A 3 -1.58 17.42 8.01
C GLY A 3 -0.42 16.43 8.15
N GLU A 4 0.68 16.70 7.46
CA GLU A 4 1.89 15.88 7.59
C GLU A 4 2.52 16.03 8.98
N ILE A 5 2.83 14.91 9.62
CA ILE A 5 3.60 14.89 10.85
C ILE A 5 5.06 15.20 10.49
N CYS A 6 5.62 16.22 11.12
CA CYS A 6 7.03 16.60 10.97
C CYS A 6 7.74 16.49 12.32
N VAL A 7 9.01 16.11 12.29
CA VAL A 7 9.85 15.94 13.48
C VAL A 7 10.98 16.97 13.44
N GLY A 8 11.07 17.81 14.46
CA GLY A 8 12.15 18.79 14.65
C GLY A 8 13.03 18.47 15.87
N GLY A 9 14.11 19.23 16.03
CA GLY A 9 14.99 19.16 17.21
C GLY A 9 16.18 18.20 17.09
N ALA A 10 16.84 17.93 18.21
CA ALA A 10 18.14 17.25 18.25
C ALA A 10 18.15 15.80 17.71
N GLY A 11 16.97 15.16 17.62
CA GLY A 11 16.83 13.80 17.09
C GLY A 11 16.73 13.72 15.56
N VAL A 12 16.74 14.85 14.86
CA VAL A 12 16.67 14.88 13.40
C VAL A 12 18.01 14.45 12.81
N ALA A 13 17.97 13.47 11.90
CA ALA A 13 19.16 13.01 11.19
C ALA A 13 19.76 14.10 10.27
N LEU A 14 21.03 13.95 9.90
CA LEU A 14 21.71 14.89 9.00
C LEU A 14 21.20 14.83 7.56
N GLY A 15 20.65 13.69 7.16
CA GLY A 15 20.21 13.44 5.79
C GLY A 15 20.35 11.97 5.39
N HIS A 16 20.15 11.72 4.09
CA HIS A 16 20.40 10.43 3.45
C HIS A 16 21.81 10.42 2.85
N LEU A 17 22.61 9.41 3.19
CA LEU A 17 24.00 9.31 2.75
C LEU A 17 24.09 9.24 1.22
N GLY A 18 24.81 10.18 0.61
CA GLY A 18 25.02 10.23 -0.84
C GLY A 18 23.78 10.59 -1.66
N GLN A 19 22.69 11.02 -1.02
CA GLN A 19 21.41 11.33 -1.68
C GLN A 19 20.96 12.76 -1.33
N GLU A 20 21.66 13.74 -1.89
CA GLU A 20 21.43 15.17 -1.62
C GLU A 20 20.02 15.62 -1.97
N GLU A 21 19.49 15.20 -3.12
CA GLU A 21 18.15 15.59 -3.56
C GLU A 21 17.06 15.05 -2.62
N LEU A 22 17.16 13.78 -2.22
CA LEU A 22 16.21 13.17 -1.28
C LEU A 22 16.33 13.84 0.10
N THR A 23 17.55 14.19 0.52
CA THR A 23 17.80 14.93 1.75
C THR A 23 17.11 16.29 1.71
N ALA A 24 17.33 17.10 0.68
CA ALA A 24 16.71 18.43 0.56
C ALA A 24 15.17 18.35 0.51
N ARG A 25 14.60 17.29 -0.08
CA ARG A 25 13.15 17.07 -0.13
C ARG A 25 12.55 16.69 1.24
N ARG A 26 13.30 15.95 2.07
CA ARG A 26 12.80 15.40 3.34
C ARG A 26 13.15 16.24 4.56
N PHE A 27 14.30 16.89 4.54
CA PHE A 27 14.84 17.71 5.62
C PHE A 27 14.76 19.18 5.20
N VAL A 28 13.77 19.88 5.74
CA VAL A 28 13.41 21.25 5.35
C VAL A 28 13.65 22.22 6.52
N PRO A 29 13.78 23.53 6.26
CA PRO A 29 13.87 24.51 7.33
C PRO A 29 12.67 24.43 8.28
N ASP A 30 12.93 24.40 9.58
CA ASP A 30 11.91 24.43 10.64
C ASP A 30 11.47 25.89 10.87
N PRO A 31 10.24 26.27 10.51
CA PRO A 31 9.77 27.65 10.67
C PRO A 31 9.51 28.04 12.14
N TYR A 32 9.50 27.09 13.07
CA TYR A 32 9.18 27.33 14.49
C TYR A 32 10.43 27.48 15.36
N THR A 33 11.48 26.71 15.05
CA THR A 33 12.73 26.73 15.84
C THR A 33 13.92 27.33 15.11
N GLY A 34 13.81 27.55 13.79
CA GLY A 34 14.92 28.01 12.94
C GLY A 34 15.95 26.92 12.64
N GLY A 35 15.73 25.69 13.10
CA GLY A 35 16.56 24.52 12.79
C GLY A 35 16.11 23.78 11.53
N THR A 36 16.32 22.46 11.52
CA THR A 36 15.84 21.56 10.46
C THR A 36 14.73 20.68 11.00
N MET A 37 13.68 20.49 10.21
CA MET A 37 12.65 19.49 10.47
C MET A 37 12.64 18.43 9.38
N CYS A 38 12.44 17.18 9.79
CA CYS A 38 12.22 16.05 8.91
C CYS A 38 10.73 15.86 8.68
N ARG A 39 10.29 15.93 7.42
CA ARG A 39 8.97 15.50 7.00
C ARG A 39 8.91 13.98 7.18
N SER A 40 7.96 13.42 7.92
CA SER A 40 7.93 11.96 8.20
C SER A 40 7.16 11.14 7.16
N GLY A 41 6.31 11.80 6.38
CA GLY A 41 5.36 11.17 5.46
C GLY A 41 4.19 10.50 6.15
N ASP A 42 4.11 10.56 7.48
CA ASP A 42 2.92 10.16 8.21
C ASP A 42 1.89 11.29 8.17
N LEU A 43 0.64 10.96 7.90
CA LEU A 43 -0.50 11.86 8.03
C LEU A 43 -1.02 11.78 9.46
N GLY A 44 -1.28 12.92 10.08
CA GLY A 44 -1.84 12.96 11.42
C GLY A 44 -2.71 14.17 11.69
N ARG A 45 -3.32 14.20 12.87
CA ARG A 45 -3.92 15.41 13.42
C ARG A 45 -3.63 15.53 14.90
N LEU A 46 -3.56 16.77 15.38
CA LEU A 46 -3.59 17.05 16.81
C LEU A 46 -5.04 16.99 17.30
N ARG A 47 -5.28 16.23 18.36
CA ARG A 47 -6.57 16.18 19.05
C ARG A 47 -6.68 17.31 20.07
N PRO A 48 -7.90 17.68 20.51
CA PRO A 48 -8.09 18.73 21.52
C PRO A 48 -7.39 18.45 22.86
N ASP A 49 -7.14 17.19 23.18
CA ASP A 49 -6.39 16.74 24.37
C ASP A 49 -4.87 16.83 24.20
N GLY A 50 -4.37 17.38 23.09
CA GLY A 50 -2.95 17.51 22.78
C GLY A 50 -2.29 16.23 22.25
N ARG A 51 -3.03 15.13 22.09
CA ARG A 51 -2.48 13.89 21.55
C ARG A 51 -2.39 13.93 20.03
N LEU A 52 -1.32 13.35 19.48
CA LEU A 52 -1.17 13.14 18.05
C LEU A 52 -1.89 11.86 17.64
N GLU A 53 -2.85 11.98 16.72
CA GLU A 53 -3.54 10.86 16.11
C GLU A 53 -2.94 10.56 14.74
N HIS A 54 -2.44 9.35 14.56
CA HIS A 54 -1.89 8.86 13.30
C HIS A 54 -3.02 8.38 12.38
N LEU A 55 -3.07 8.92 11.16
CA LEU A 55 -4.14 8.71 10.20
C LEU A 55 -3.72 7.89 8.97
N GLY A 56 -2.43 7.56 8.84
CA GLY A 56 -1.89 6.81 7.72
C GLY A 56 -0.62 7.45 7.16
N ARG A 57 -0.30 7.14 5.90
CA ARG A 57 0.86 7.68 5.20
C ARG A 57 0.45 8.51 3.98
N LEU A 58 1.28 9.49 3.66
CA LEU A 58 1.20 10.31 2.46
C LEU A 58 1.88 9.65 1.26
N ASP A 59 2.78 8.70 1.52
CA ASP A 59 3.50 7.92 0.53
C ASP A 59 3.10 6.44 0.56
N SER A 60 3.67 5.66 -0.34
CA SER A 60 3.39 4.23 -0.55
C SER A 60 4.06 3.32 0.48
N GLN A 61 4.91 3.86 1.35
CA GLN A 61 5.68 3.09 2.32
C GLN A 61 4.76 2.28 3.24
N VAL A 62 5.15 1.07 3.59
CA VAL A 62 4.40 0.22 4.51
C VAL A 62 5.28 -0.39 5.61
N LYS A 63 4.62 -0.89 6.66
CA LYS A 63 5.26 -1.73 7.66
C LYS A 63 4.69 -3.15 7.59
N ILE A 64 5.55 -4.13 7.32
CA ILE A 64 5.19 -5.55 7.31
C ILE A 64 6.00 -6.24 8.41
N ARG A 65 5.34 -6.79 9.43
CA ARG A 65 5.98 -7.47 10.57
C ARG A 65 7.09 -6.63 11.27
N GLY A 66 6.89 -5.31 11.33
CA GLY A 66 7.86 -4.37 11.93
C GLY A 66 8.94 -3.86 10.97
N PHE A 67 9.06 -4.42 9.76
CA PHE A 67 10.00 -3.97 8.75
C PHE A 67 9.40 -2.87 7.89
N ARG A 68 10.18 -1.80 7.67
CA ARG A 68 9.87 -0.73 6.73
C ARG A 68 10.16 -1.22 5.32
N ILE A 69 9.14 -1.24 4.47
CA ILE A 69 9.24 -1.64 3.06
C ILE A 69 8.78 -0.46 2.21
N GLU A 70 9.52 -0.18 1.14
CA GLU A 70 9.22 0.86 0.15
C GLU A 70 8.75 0.17 -1.14
N PRO A 71 7.42 0.07 -1.41
CA PRO A 71 6.93 -0.64 -2.60
C PRO A 71 7.46 -0.08 -3.93
N ASP A 72 7.76 1.22 -3.97
CA ASP A 72 8.33 1.86 -5.15
C ASP A 72 9.77 1.42 -5.44
N GLU A 73 10.54 1.03 -4.42
CA GLU A 73 11.88 0.45 -4.59
C GLU A 73 11.77 -0.91 -5.28
N ILE A 74 10.89 -1.79 -4.76
CA ILE A 74 10.61 -3.10 -5.36
C ILE A 74 10.10 -2.94 -6.79
N ARG A 75 9.20 -1.97 -7.03
CA ARG A 75 8.69 -1.66 -8.37
C ARG A 75 9.82 -1.25 -9.32
N SER A 76 10.76 -0.43 -8.85
CA SER A 76 11.87 0.06 -9.66
C SER A 76 12.79 -1.10 -10.07
N VAL A 77 13.14 -1.97 -9.12
CA VAL A 77 13.93 -3.18 -9.40
C VAL A 77 13.22 -4.11 -10.39
N LEU A 78 11.90 -4.31 -10.26
CA LEU A 78 11.14 -5.13 -11.22
C LEU A 78 11.15 -4.56 -12.64
N LEU A 79 11.27 -3.24 -12.80
CA LEU A 79 11.33 -2.57 -14.11
C LEU A 79 12.73 -2.57 -14.73
N GLU A 80 13.75 -3.03 -14.01
CA GLU A 80 15.10 -3.24 -14.59
C GLU A 80 15.16 -4.48 -15.48
N ASP A 81 14.18 -5.39 -15.35
CA ASP A 81 14.05 -6.56 -16.22
C ASP A 81 13.48 -6.16 -17.59
N PRO A 82 14.18 -6.44 -18.70
CA PRO A 82 13.76 -6.02 -20.05
C PRO A 82 12.44 -6.66 -20.53
N ASP A 83 12.03 -7.80 -19.96
CA ASP A 83 10.77 -8.46 -20.30
C ASP A 83 9.56 -7.87 -19.53
N VAL A 84 9.80 -7.05 -18.51
CA VAL A 84 8.75 -6.43 -17.67
C VAL A 84 8.38 -5.04 -18.17
N ARG A 85 7.22 -4.92 -18.82
CA ARG A 85 6.73 -3.63 -19.36
C ARG A 85 6.06 -2.71 -18.35
N ALA A 86 5.57 -3.27 -17.24
CA ALA A 86 4.92 -2.53 -16.17
C ALA A 86 4.92 -3.35 -14.88
N ALA A 87 5.15 -2.68 -13.75
CA ALA A 87 5.10 -3.29 -12.42
C ALA A 87 4.25 -2.45 -11.47
N ALA A 88 3.56 -3.14 -10.56
CA ALA A 88 2.85 -2.55 -9.43
C ALA A 88 3.06 -3.44 -8.21
N VAL A 89 3.45 -2.83 -7.08
CA VAL A 89 3.69 -3.53 -5.81
C VAL A 89 2.60 -3.09 -4.85
N VAL A 90 1.77 -4.05 -4.44
CA VAL A 90 0.61 -3.81 -3.58
C VAL A 90 0.75 -4.62 -2.32
N VAL A 91 0.46 -3.97 -1.19
CA VAL A 91 0.46 -4.63 0.11
C VAL A 91 -0.91 -5.25 0.32
N ARG A 92 -0.91 -6.56 0.49
CA ARG A 92 -2.11 -7.34 0.79
C ARG A 92 -2.09 -7.71 2.27
N ARG A 93 -3.20 -7.40 2.97
CA ARG A 93 -3.64 -8.21 4.10
C ARG A 93 -4.52 -9.27 3.46
N ASP A 94 -4.12 -10.53 3.54
CA ASP A 94 -4.94 -11.62 3.03
C ASP A 94 -5.70 -12.23 4.21
N ASP A 95 -6.88 -11.69 4.54
CA ASP A 95 -7.91 -12.52 5.16
C ASP A 95 -8.74 -13.17 4.03
N PRO A 96 -8.88 -14.51 3.98
CA PRO A 96 -9.72 -15.19 2.99
C PRO A 96 -11.19 -14.73 2.97
N ASP A 97 -11.62 -14.05 4.04
CA ASP A 97 -12.94 -13.50 4.24
C ASP A 97 -13.03 -11.98 3.95
N ASP A 98 -11.93 -11.34 3.51
CA ASP A 98 -11.97 -9.95 3.04
C ASP A 98 -12.81 -9.83 1.76
N ASP A 99 -13.65 -8.78 1.71
CA ASP A 99 -14.51 -8.49 0.56
C ASP A 99 -13.71 -7.86 -0.59
N PHE A 100 -13.76 -8.49 -1.76
CA PHE A 100 -13.09 -8.09 -2.99
C PHE A 100 -13.40 -6.66 -3.42
N PHE A 101 -14.65 -6.21 -3.28
CA PHE A 101 -15.07 -4.88 -3.67
C PHE A 101 -14.71 -3.83 -2.61
N GLU A 102 -14.80 -4.18 -1.33
CA GLU A 102 -14.35 -3.30 -0.24
C GLU A 102 -12.83 -3.08 -0.28
N LEU A 103 -12.07 -4.08 -0.74
CA LEU A 103 -10.63 -3.97 -1.04
C LEU A 103 -10.31 -3.16 -2.32
N GLY A 104 -11.30 -2.51 -2.94
CA GLY A 104 -11.14 -1.71 -4.15
C GLY A 104 -11.14 -2.51 -5.45
N GLY A 105 -11.54 -3.79 -5.41
CA GLY A 105 -11.79 -4.60 -6.60
C GLY A 105 -12.94 -4.06 -7.44
N ASN A 106 -12.86 -4.28 -8.75
CA ASN A 106 -13.88 -3.88 -9.72
C ASN A 106 -13.98 -4.91 -10.85
N SER A 107 -14.89 -4.68 -11.81
CA SER A 107 -15.17 -5.63 -12.88
C SER A 107 -13.95 -5.91 -13.78
N LEU A 108 -13.06 -4.93 -13.97
CA LEU A 108 -11.82 -5.14 -14.74
C LEU A 108 -10.86 -6.05 -13.98
N PHE A 109 -10.69 -5.84 -12.67
CA PHE A 109 -9.90 -6.73 -11.83
C PHE A 109 -10.48 -8.14 -11.78
N ALA A 110 -11.81 -8.28 -11.72
CA ALA A 110 -12.49 -9.57 -11.76
C ALA A 110 -12.22 -10.32 -13.08
N VAL A 111 -12.31 -9.63 -14.22
CA VAL A 111 -12.01 -10.20 -15.54
C VAL A 111 -10.55 -10.67 -15.61
N ARG A 112 -9.62 -9.88 -15.06
CA ARG A 112 -8.20 -10.24 -14.99
C ARG A 112 -7.97 -11.48 -14.13
N ILE A 113 -8.61 -11.57 -12.97
CA ILE A 113 -8.54 -12.77 -12.11
C ILE A 113 -9.06 -14.00 -12.86
N ALA A 114 -10.21 -13.89 -13.51
CA ALA A 114 -10.77 -15.00 -14.29
C ALA A 114 -9.85 -15.43 -15.44
N ALA A 115 -9.15 -14.49 -16.09
CA ALA A 115 -8.17 -14.79 -17.13
C ALA A 115 -6.94 -15.52 -16.58
N VAL A 116 -6.41 -15.08 -15.43
CA VAL A 116 -5.27 -15.73 -14.75
C VAL A 116 -5.64 -17.14 -14.31
N MET A 117 -6.81 -17.33 -13.71
CA MET A 117 -7.29 -18.65 -13.30
C MET A 117 -7.34 -19.62 -14.50
N ARG A 118 -7.87 -19.18 -15.64
CA ARG A 118 -7.88 -20.00 -16.87
C ARG A 118 -6.46 -20.35 -17.35
N ALA A 119 -5.54 -19.38 -17.36
CA ALA A 119 -4.16 -19.61 -17.79
C ALA A 119 -3.41 -20.61 -16.88
N GLN A 120 -3.84 -20.72 -15.62
CA GLN A 120 -3.28 -21.64 -14.62
C GLN A 120 -4.03 -22.99 -14.53
N GLY A 121 -5.00 -23.24 -15.43
CA GLY A 121 -5.80 -24.47 -15.42
C GLY A 121 -6.77 -24.59 -14.24
N LEU A 122 -7.07 -23.48 -13.55
CA LEU A 122 -8.02 -23.44 -12.45
C LEU A 122 -9.47 -23.34 -12.95
N PRO A 123 -10.46 -23.78 -12.15
CA PRO A 123 -11.87 -23.61 -12.49
C PRO A 123 -12.22 -22.16 -12.85
N SER A 124 -13.00 -21.97 -13.91
CA SER A 124 -13.33 -20.63 -14.38
C SER A 124 -14.13 -19.86 -13.34
N LEU A 125 -13.65 -18.69 -12.94
CA LEU A 125 -14.40 -17.78 -12.08
C LEU A 125 -15.65 -17.26 -12.80
N ARG A 126 -16.83 -17.63 -12.29
CA ARG A 126 -18.10 -17.08 -12.76
C ARG A 126 -18.36 -15.75 -12.06
N MET A 127 -18.59 -14.67 -12.82
CA MET A 127 -18.81 -13.34 -12.25
C MET A 127 -19.94 -13.30 -11.22
N ARG A 128 -21.03 -14.05 -11.46
CA ARG A 128 -22.14 -14.15 -10.50
C ARG A 128 -21.74 -14.63 -9.11
N GLU A 129 -20.71 -15.49 -9.02
CA GLU A 129 -20.26 -16.04 -7.74
C GLU A 129 -19.43 -15.00 -6.99
N LEU A 130 -18.54 -14.30 -7.68
CA LEU A 130 -17.78 -13.20 -7.10
C LEU A 130 -18.71 -12.09 -6.58
N TYR A 131 -19.80 -11.77 -7.29
CA TYR A 131 -20.78 -10.78 -6.81
C TYR A 131 -21.62 -11.27 -5.62
N ARG A 132 -21.93 -12.57 -5.52
CA ARG A 132 -22.71 -13.12 -4.39
C ARG A 132 -21.87 -13.38 -3.15
N ARG A 133 -20.62 -13.77 -3.34
CA ARG A 133 -19.69 -14.18 -2.30
C ARG A 133 -18.32 -13.56 -2.58
N PRO A 134 -18.20 -12.24 -2.40
CA PRO A 134 -17.04 -11.45 -2.80
C PRO A 134 -15.77 -11.73 -2.01
N THR A 135 -15.67 -12.85 -1.30
CA THR A 135 -14.45 -13.25 -0.59
C THR A 135 -13.79 -14.42 -1.30
N ILE A 136 -12.49 -14.63 -1.04
CA ILE A 136 -11.77 -15.78 -1.59
C ILE A 136 -12.42 -17.08 -1.11
N ARG A 137 -12.70 -17.20 0.19
CA ARG A 137 -13.34 -18.39 0.77
C ARG A 137 -14.72 -18.63 0.17
N GLY A 138 -15.53 -17.58 0.07
CA GLY A 138 -16.89 -17.66 -0.45
C GLY A 138 -16.94 -18.04 -1.93
N THR A 139 -16.04 -17.48 -2.73
CA THR A 139 -15.90 -17.79 -4.15
C THR A 139 -15.41 -19.24 -4.35
N VAL A 140 -14.36 -19.67 -3.64
CA VAL A 140 -13.84 -21.05 -3.74
C VAL A 140 -14.90 -22.08 -3.37
N ASN A 141 -15.66 -21.85 -2.30
CA ASN A 141 -16.75 -22.76 -1.89
C ASN A 141 -17.84 -22.89 -2.96
N SER A 142 -18.15 -21.81 -3.70
CA SER A 142 -19.14 -21.86 -4.78
C SER A 142 -18.68 -22.63 -6.03
N LEU A 143 -17.37 -22.61 -6.29
CA LEU A 143 -16.75 -23.35 -7.38
C LEU A 143 -16.78 -24.86 -7.09
N ALA A 144 -16.55 -25.26 -5.83
CA ALA A 144 -16.61 -26.66 -5.41
C ALA A 144 -18.03 -27.27 -5.46
N THR A 145 -19.08 -26.46 -5.28
CA THR A 145 -20.48 -26.93 -5.30
C THR A 145 -21.10 -27.00 -6.70
N SER A 146 -20.36 -26.60 -7.75
CA SER A 146 -20.87 -26.49 -9.13
C SER A 146 -20.63 -27.73 -9.99
N ASP A 147 -19.92 -28.74 -9.46
CA ASP A 147 -19.55 -30.00 -10.15
C ASP A 147 -20.41 -31.21 -9.70
N GLY A 148 -21.68 -30.96 -9.34
CA GLY A 148 -22.67 -32.00 -8.99
C GLY A 148 -23.89 -31.95 -9.90
#